data_AF-A0A6C0BVS6-F1
#
_entry.id   AF-A0A6C0BVS6-F1
#
_cell.length_a   1.000
_cell.length_b   1.000
_cell.length_c   1.000
_cell.angle_alpha   90.00
_cell.angle_beta   90.00
_cell.angle_gamma   90.00
#
_symmetry.space_group_name_H-M   'P 1'
#
loop_
_entity.id
_entity.type
_entity.pdbx_description
1 polymer ?
#
loop_
_entity_poly.entity_id
_entity_poly.type
_entity_poly.pdbx_seq_one_letter_code
_entity_poly.pdbx_strand_id
1 'polypeptide(L)'
;MATTFNDANNAFYADFMKCISAEQEESQSAKTCLISYEPLEKYSIRLNCGHSFNYSPLLNAIRLYKNDQFKHGVTQDKMDTHCPYCREKTPGLLPYAPGFNKIKFVNSPCILSFGTNKCVYNITNKKECGMACYYDKCHLHIKKSDKVACKGITKAGTPCKKTATPVEHYCKLHRK
;
A
#
# COMPACT_ATOMS: atom_id res chain seq x y z
N MET A 1 7.12 30.80 48.30
CA MET A 1 6.14 31.59 47.53
C MET A 1 5.83 30.80 46.28
N ALA A 2 4.64 30.19 46.26
CA ALA A 2 4.19 29.36 45.16
C ALA A 2 3.49 30.22 44.10
N THR A 3 3.40 29.65 42.89
CA THR A 3 2.54 30.01 41.75
C THR A 3 2.87 31.30 41.00
N THR A 4 3.30 31.19 39.72
CA THR A 4 2.71 31.90 38.55
C THR A 4 3.39 31.48 37.21
N PHE A 5 3.45 30.19 36.88
CA PHE A 5 3.99 29.75 35.58
C PHE A 5 3.23 28.55 34.96
N ASN A 6 1.94 28.38 35.26
CA ASN A 6 1.21 27.19 34.77
C ASN A 6 -0.24 27.38 34.26
N ASP A 7 -0.79 28.59 34.24
CA ASP A 7 -2.23 28.74 33.94
C ASP A 7 -2.53 29.09 32.46
N ALA A 8 -1.65 29.81 31.77
CA ALA A 8 -1.87 30.18 30.37
C ALA A 8 -1.65 29.01 29.38
N ASN A 9 -0.68 28.12 29.65
CA ASN A 9 -0.43 26.94 28.83
C ASN A 9 -1.57 25.91 28.93
N ASN A 10 -2.27 25.89 30.06
CA ASN A 10 -3.35 24.94 30.29
C ASN A 10 -4.64 25.34 29.56
N ALA A 11 -4.90 26.65 29.41
CA ALA A 11 -6.06 27.17 28.70
C ALA A 11 -5.98 26.95 27.17
N PHE A 12 -4.80 27.17 26.57
CA PHE A 12 -4.58 26.87 25.15
C PHE A 12 -4.72 25.38 24.84
N TYR A 13 -4.17 24.52 25.71
CA TYR A 13 -4.26 23.07 25.55
C TYR A 13 -5.69 22.56 25.76
N ALA A 14 -6.44 23.14 26.68
CA ALA A 14 -7.85 22.83 26.89
C ALA A 14 -8.73 23.22 25.70
N ASP A 15 -8.50 24.39 25.10
CA ASP A 15 -9.23 24.85 23.91
C ASP A 15 -8.92 23.97 22.69
N PHE A 16 -7.65 23.61 22.51
CA PHE A 16 -7.22 22.66 21.48
C PHE A 16 -7.85 21.27 21.64
N MET A 17 -7.87 20.73 22.86
CA MET A 17 -8.49 19.42 23.14
C MET A 17 -10.02 19.45 23.02
N LYS A 18 -10.65 20.60 23.29
CA LYS A 18 -12.09 20.81 23.10
C LYS A 18 -12.48 20.81 21.62
N CYS A 19 -11.64 21.37 20.75
CA CYS A 19 -11.82 21.29 19.30
C CYS A 19 -11.68 19.85 18.77
N ILE A 20 -10.68 19.09 19.25
CA ILE A 20 -10.47 17.70 18.82
C ILE A 20 -11.62 16.78 19.27
N SER A 21 -12.14 16.98 20.48
CA SER A 21 -13.21 16.14 21.03
C SER A 21 -14.57 16.43 20.39
N ALA A 22 -14.81 17.64 19.89
CA ALA A 22 -16.05 18.00 19.19
C ALA A 22 -16.17 17.35 17.78
N GLU A 23 -15.08 16.80 17.23
CA GLU A 23 -15.08 16.06 15.95
C GLU A 23 -15.25 14.54 16.14
N GLN A 24 -15.34 14.05 17.38
CA GLN A 24 -15.41 12.61 17.68
C GLN A 24 -16.82 12.15 18.07
N GLU A 25 -17.82 12.48 17.27
CA GLU A 25 -19.08 11.73 17.28
C GLU A 25 -19.42 11.33 15.83
N GLU A 26 -19.63 10.02 15.63
CA GLU A 26 -19.78 9.26 14.37
C GLU A 26 -18.47 8.92 13.64
N SER A 27 -17.91 7.72 13.77
CA SER A 27 -18.51 6.50 13.24
C SER A 27 -17.61 5.30 13.53
N GLN A 28 -18.20 4.12 13.70
CA GLN A 28 -17.47 2.87 13.86
C GLN A 28 -16.47 2.63 12.71
N SER A 29 -15.17 2.70 13.03
CA SER A 29 -14.13 1.81 12.48
C SER A 29 -14.03 1.73 10.95
N ALA A 30 -14.05 2.84 10.22
CA ALA A 30 -13.44 2.85 8.90
C ALA A 30 -11.92 2.67 9.08
N LYS A 31 -11.40 1.46 8.86
CA LYS A 31 -9.94 1.24 8.83
C LYS A 31 -9.41 2.12 7.68
N THR A 32 -8.62 3.13 8.00
CA THR A 32 -8.03 4.07 7.04
C THR A 32 -6.59 3.68 6.71
N CYS A 33 -6.12 4.09 5.54
CA CYS A 33 -4.72 3.94 5.14
C CYS A 33 -3.86 5.00 5.84
N LEU A 34 -2.78 4.60 6.52
CA LEU A 34 -1.87 5.53 7.20
C LEU A 34 -0.93 6.35 6.29
N ILE A 35 -1.09 6.27 4.96
CA ILE A 35 -0.34 7.07 3.99
C ILE A 35 -1.25 8.04 3.26
N SER A 36 -2.38 7.57 2.70
CA SER A 36 -3.32 8.43 1.97
C SER A 36 -4.44 8.99 2.83
N TYR A 37 -4.64 8.48 4.05
CA TYR A 37 -5.78 8.77 4.94
C TYR A 37 -7.15 8.45 4.33
N GLU A 38 -7.18 7.74 3.20
CA GLU A 38 -8.39 7.24 2.57
C GLU A 38 -8.84 5.92 3.22
N PRO A 39 -10.12 5.51 3.05
CA PRO A 39 -10.59 4.19 3.46
C PRO A 39 -9.74 3.06 2.87
N LEU A 40 -9.57 1.97 3.62
CA LEU A 40 -8.88 0.79 3.10
C LEU A 40 -9.66 0.14 1.97
N GLU A 41 -8.98 -0.07 0.85
CA GLU A 41 -9.52 -0.69 -0.35
C GLU A 41 -9.42 -2.23 -0.30
N LYS A 42 -9.99 -2.88 -1.34
CA LYS A 42 -9.94 -4.34 -1.56
C LYS A 42 -8.54 -4.93 -1.47
N TYR A 43 -7.53 -4.23 -1.99
CA TYR A 43 -6.14 -4.68 -1.98
C TYR A 43 -5.31 -4.03 -0.87
N SER A 44 -5.91 -3.79 0.29
CA SER A 44 -5.16 -3.30 1.46
C SER A 44 -4.20 -4.37 2.01
N ILE A 45 -3.09 -3.91 2.59
CA ILE A 45 -2.05 -4.74 3.20
C ILE A 45 -1.81 -4.26 4.63
N ARG A 46 -1.92 -5.21 5.55
CA ARG A 46 -1.43 -5.14 6.92
C ARG A 46 -0.05 -5.79 7.02
N LEU A 47 0.92 -5.02 7.52
CA LEU A 47 2.29 -5.47 7.79
C LEU A 47 2.38 -6.18 9.16
N ASN A 48 3.50 -6.85 9.45
CA ASN A 48 3.71 -7.56 10.73
C ASN A 48 3.65 -6.64 11.96
N CYS A 49 4.08 -5.39 11.82
CA CYS A 49 3.96 -4.33 12.82
C CYS A 49 2.51 -3.90 13.13
N GLY A 50 1.52 -4.48 12.43
CA GLY A 50 0.10 -4.22 12.64
C GLY A 50 -0.49 -3.07 11.82
N HIS A 51 0.35 -2.21 11.23
CA HIS A 51 -0.10 -1.08 10.39
C HIS A 51 -0.69 -1.54 9.05
N SER A 52 -1.76 -0.87 8.63
CA SER A 52 -2.50 -1.18 7.40
C SER A 52 -2.43 -0.04 6.38
N PHE A 53 -2.28 -0.39 5.10
CA PHE A 53 -2.12 0.55 4.00
C PHE A 53 -2.85 0.08 2.74
N ASN A 54 -3.27 1.03 1.90
CA ASN A 54 -3.69 0.73 0.53
C ASN A 54 -2.49 0.31 -0.32
N TYR A 55 -2.70 -0.60 -1.28
CA TYR A 55 -1.60 -1.16 -2.07
C TYR A 55 -0.80 -0.11 -2.82
N SER A 56 -1.51 0.81 -3.48
CA SER A 56 -0.90 1.85 -4.33
C SER A 56 0.08 2.75 -3.56
N PRO A 57 -0.33 3.42 -2.46
CA PRO A 57 0.59 4.24 -1.69
C PRO A 57 1.73 3.44 -1.05
N LEU A 58 1.45 2.23 -0.55
CA LEU A 58 2.48 1.37 0.06
C LEU A 58 3.53 0.92 -0.97
N LEU A 59 3.11 0.49 -2.15
CA LEU A 59 4.01 0.07 -3.24
C LEU A 59 4.96 1.21 -3.63
N ASN A 60 4.42 2.43 -3.76
CA ASN A 60 5.22 3.61 -4.09
C ASN A 60 6.20 3.97 -2.97
N ALA A 61 5.77 3.94 -1.71
CA ALA A 61 6.63 4.22 -0.56
C ALA A 61 7.82 3.24 -0.47
N ILE A 62 7.56 1.93 -0.59
CA ILE A 62 8.61 0.90 -0.56
C ILE A 62 9.55 1.07 -1.77
N ARG A 63 9.02 1.34 -2.95
CA ARG A 63 9.83 1.57 -4.16
C ARG A 63 10.78 2.75 -3.96
N LEU A 64 10.30 3.87 -3.42
CA LEU A 64 11.11 5.06 -3.17
C LEU A 64 12.20 4.77 -2.14
N TYR A 65 11.83 4.15 -1.01
CA TYR A 65 12.79 3.74 0.02
C TYR A 65 13.91 2.86 -0.54
N LYS A 66 13.58 1.79 -1.28
CA LYS A 66 14.60 0.89 -1.83
C LYS A 66 15.49 1.55 -2.90
N ASN A 67 14.93 2.46 -3.69
CA ASN A 67 15.71 3.22 -4.66
C ASN A 67 16.70 4.16 -3.96
N ASP A 68 16.27 4.79 -2.87
CA ASP A 68 17.11 5.64 -2.03
C ASP A 68 18.28 4.86 -1.40
N GLN A 69 17.99 3.72 -0.78
CA GLN A 69 19.01 2.82 -0.21
C GLN A 69 20.07 2.41 -1.27
N PHE A 70 19.62 2.08 -2.48
CA PHE A 70 20.53 1.72 -3.57
C PHE A 70 21.44 2.88 -3.98
N LYS A 71 20.91 4.11 -4.07
CA LYS A 71 21.72 5.30 -4.39
C LYS A 71 22.77 5.61 -3.34
N HIS A 72 22.48 5.33 -2.08
CA HIS A 72 23.39 5.54 -0.97
C HIS A 72 24.31 4.35 -0.69
N GLY A 73 24.35 3.34 -1.56
CA GLY A 73 25.23 2.18 -1.43
C GLY A 73 24.87 1.24 -0.27
N VAL A 74 23.69 1.42 0.35
CA VAL A 74 23.23 0.58 1.45
C VAL A 74 22.69 -0.73 0.87
N THR A 75 23.31 -1.84 1.24
CA THR A 75 22.94 -3.18 0.77
C THR A 75 21.89 -3.86 1.65
N GLN A 76 21.52 -3.26 2.78
CA GLN A 76 20.64 -3.87 3.75
C GLN A 76 19.25 -4.15 3.14
N ASP A 77 18.81 -5.40 3.31
CA ASP A 77 17.42 -5.82 3.27
C ASP A 77 16.66 -5.62 1.96
N LYS A 78 17.34 -5.89 0.83
CA LYS A 78 16.71 -5.95 -0.49
C LYS A 78 15.48 -6.86 -0.55
N MET A 79 15.43 -7.89 0.29
CA MET A 79 14.36 -8.88 0.29
C MET A 79 13.22 -8.58 1.26
N ASP A 80 13.34 -7.56 2.10
CA ASP A 80 12.37 -7.29 3.15
C ASP A 80 11.62 -5.98 2.89
N THR A 81 10.45 -5.87 3.52
CA THR A 81 9.55 -4.74 3.36
C THR A 81 9.58 -3.90 4.63
N HIS A 82 9.87 -2.61 4.50
CA HIS A 82 9.88 -1.70 5.65
C HIS A 82 8.55 -0.97 5.74
N CYS A 83 8.02 -0.88 6.96
CA CYS A 83 6.82 -0.10 7.22
C CYS A 83 7.09 1.40 7.01
N PRO A 84 6.34 2.10 6.13
CA PRO A 84 6.52 3.53 5.95
C PRO A 84 6.24 4.38 7.19
N TYR A 85 5.46 3.84 8.15
CA TYR A 85 5.06 4.53 9.37
C TYR A 85 6.08 4.34 10.51
N CYS A 86 6.32 3.09 10.94
CA CYS A 86 7.19 2.80 12.08
C CYS A 86 8.58 2.27 11.72
N ARG A 87 8.89 2.10 10.43
CA ARG A 87 10.15 1.53 9.89
C ARG A 87 10.45 0.08 10.30
N GLU A 88 9.56 -0.57 11.04
CA GLU A 88 9.70 -1.99 11.36
C GLU A 88 9.71 -2.84 10.09
N LYS A 89 10.53 -3.89 10.15
CA LYS A 89 10.82 -4.78 9.04
C LYS A 89 9.83 -5.95 9.00
N THR A 90 9.12 -6.09 7.89
CA THR A 90 8.36 -7.29 7.52
C THR A 90 9.25 -8.18 6.66
N PRO A 91 9.56 -9.42 7.09
CA PRO A 91 10.33 -10.36 6.29
C PRO A 91 9.65 -10.63 4.94
N GLY A 92 10.41 -10.54 3.85
CA GLY A 92 9.90 -10.78 2.50
C GLY A 92 9.36 -9.55 1.76
N LEU A 93 9.07 -9.77 0.48
CA LEU A 93 8.60 -8.76 -0.47
C LEU A 93 7.08 -8.55 -0.37
N LEU A 94 6.62 -7.42 -0.89
CA LEU A 94 5.19 -7.14 -0.99
C LEU A 94 4.49 -8.17 -1.91
N PRO A 95 3.39 -8.80 -1.51
CA PRO A 95 2.64 -9.70 -2.38
C PRO A 95 2.06 -8.95 -3.57
N TYR A 96 2.22 -9.50 -4.77
CA TYR A 96 1.67 -8.89 -5.99
C TYR A 96 0.13 -8.72 -5.92
N ALA A 97 -0.36 -7.50 -6.13
CA ALA A 97 -1.78 -7.22 -6.34
C ALA A 97 -2.14 -7.12 -7.84
N PRO A 98 -3.30 -7.66 -8.26
CA PRO A 98 -3.83 -7.49 -9.62
C PRO A 98 -3.99 -6.00 -9.99
N GLY A 99 -3.68 -5.63 -11.23
CA GLY A 99 -3.78 -4.24 -11.69
C GLY A 99 -2.56 -3.36 -11.39
N PHE A 100 -1.50 -3.91 -10.79
CA PHE A 100 -0.24 -3.20 -10.55
C PHE A 100 0.91 -3.76 -11.38
N ASN A 101 1.96 -2.96 -11.57
CA ASN A 101 3.18 -3.42 -12.22
C ASN A 101 4.02 -4.31 -11.30
N LYS A 102 4.70 -5.30 -11.88
CA LYS A 102 5.72 -6.09 -11.17
C LYS A 102 7.03 -5.31 -11.14
N ILE A 103 7.57 -5.10 -9.95
CA ILE A 103 8.78 -4.34 -9.65
C ILE A 103 9.73 -5.26 -8.88
N LYS A 104 10.92 -5.47 -9.45
CA LYS A 104 11.95 -6.36 -8.89
C LYS A 104 12.36 -5.87 -7.50
N PHE A 105 12.48 -6.79 -6.55
CA PHE A 105 12.82 -6.55 -5.15
C PHE A 105 11.83 -5.64 -4.39
N VAL A 106 10.65 -5.37 -4.93
CA VAL A 106 9.58 -4.64 -4.25
C VAL A 106 8.36 -5.54 -4.08
N ASN A 107 7.78 -5.98 -5.19
CA ASN A 107 6.64 -6.92 -5.20
C ASN A 107 6.86 -8.14 -6.13
N SER A 108 8.12 -8.41 -6.47
CA SER A 108 8.53 -9.52 -7.33
C SER A 108 10.00 -9.90 -7.04
N PRO A 109 10.35 -11.19 -7.03
CA PRO A 109 9.50 -12.34 -7.32
C PRO A 109 8.56 -12.69 -6.16
N CYS A 110 7.41 -13.21 -6.54
CA CYS A 110 6.33 -13.68 -5.67
C CYS A 110 6.73 -14.78 -4.68
N ILE A 111 7.72 -15.62 -5.02
CA ILE A 111 8.23 -16.68 -4.14
C ILE A 111 8.89 -16.12 -2.88
N LEU A 112 9.36 -14.87 -2.95
CA LEU A 112 9.95 -14.14 -1.82
C LEU A 112 8.94 -13.23 -1.13
N SER A 113 7.69 -13.20 -1.59
CA SER A 113 6.67 -12.35 -0.99
C SER A 113 6.11 -12.98 0.27
N PHE A 114 5.81 -12.15 1.27
CA PHE A 114 5.06 -12.62 2.42
C PHE A 114 3.60 -12.91 2.04
N GLY A 115 3.00 -13.90 2.69
CA GLY A 115 1.61 -14.28 2.49
C GLY A 115 1.08 -14.93 3.76
N THR A 116 -0.06 -14.44 4.26
CA THR A 116 -0.73 -14.98 5.44
C THR A 116 -1.74 -16.07 5.08
N ASN A 117 -2.18 -16.10 3.82
CA ASN A 117 -3.26 -16.95 3.32
C ASN A 117 -2.71 -18.07 2.42
N LYS A 118 -3.51 -19.12 2.21
CA LYS A 118 -3.24 -20.19 1.25
C LYS A 118 -4.13 -20.01 0.02
N CYS A 119 -3.58 -20.31 -1.15
CA CYS A 119 -4.34 -20.15 -2.40
C CYS A 119 -5.50 -21.16 -2.48
N VAL A 120 -6.72 -20.64 -2.63
CA VAL A 120 -7.97 -21.41 -2.69
C VAL A 120 -8.26 -21.98 -4.09
N TYR A 121 -7.31 -21.88 -5.03
CA TYR A 121 -7.53 -22.35 -6.40
C TYR A 121 -7.50 -23.89 -6.46
N ASN A 122 -8.62 -24.47 -6.87
CA ASN A 122 -8.77 -25.89 -7.14
C ASN A 122 -8.30 -26.21 -8.56
N ILE A 123 -7.30 -27.07 -8.68
CA ILE A 123 -6.86 -27.63 -9.95
C ILE A 123 -7.89 -28.70 -10.38
N THR A 124 -8.08 -28.89 -11.68
CA THR A 124 -9.08 -29.80 -12.30
C THR A 124 -9.08 -31.22 -11.73
N ASN A 125 -7.99 -31.66 -11.09
CA ASN A 125 -7.85 -32.94 -10.40
C ASN A 125 -8.11 -32.88 -8.87
N LYS A 126 -8.90 -31.91 -8.39
CA LYS A 126 -9.21 -31.66 -6.95
C LYS A 126 -7.97 -31.43 -6.07
N LYS A 127 -6.81 -31.11 -6.64
CA LYS A 127 -5.62 -30.71 -5.88
C LYS A 127 -5.65 -29.21 -5.66
N GLU A 128 -5.50 -28.78 -4.41
CA GLU A 128 -5.37 -27.37 -4.06
C GLU A 128 -3.98 -26.86 -4.43
N CYS A 129 -3.88 -25.60 -4.86
CA CYS A 129 -2.59 -24.99 -5.16
C CYS A 129 -1.65 -24.95 -3.95
N GLY A 130 -2.19 -24.71 -2.75
CA GLY A 130 -1.44 -24.71 -1.49
C GLY A 130 -0.36 -23.62 -1.33
N MET A 131 -0.04 -22.83 -2.38
CA MET A 131 0.97 -21.79 -2.29
C MET A 131 0.52 -20.64 -1.39
N ALA A 132 1.49 -20.10 -0.63
CA ALA A 132 1.28 -18.89 0.17
C ALA A 132 0.89 -17.72 -0.72
N CYS A 133 -0.14 -17.00 -0.29
CA CYS A 133 -0.63 -15.79 -0.93
C CYS A 133 -1.17 -14.83 0.13
N TYR A 134 -1.40 -13.59 -0.28
CA TYR A 134 -1.98 -12.58 0.61
C TYR A 134 -3.48 -12.39 0.37
N TYR A 135 -3.92 -12.61 -0.87
CA TYR A 135 -5.32 -12.53 -1.28
C TYR A 135 -5.89 -13.95 -1.52
N ASP A 136 -7.06 -14.07 -2.15
CA ASP A 136 -7.75 -15.35 -2.38
C ASP A 136 -6.99 -16.33 -3.29
N LYS A 137 -6.18 -15.80 -4.21
CA LYS A 137 -5.46 -16.57 -5.24
C LYS A 137 -3.99 -16.17 -5.30
N CYS A 138 -3.11 -17.14 -5.57
CA CYS A 138 -1.70 -16.88 -5.80
C CYS A 138 -1.47 -16.19 -7.16
N HIS A 139 -0.27 -15.62 -7.33
CA HIS A 139 0.14 -14.93 -8.54
C HIS A 139 0.06 -15.77 -9.85
N LEU A 140 0.03 -17.10 -9.76
CA LEU A 140 -0.17 -18.00 -10.92
C LEU A 140 -1.66 -18.14 -11.30
N HIS A 141 -2.56 -17.98 -10.33
CA HIS A 141 -4.00 -18.19 -10.48
C HIS A 141 -4.82 -16.89 -10.43
N ILE A 142 -4.14 -15.76 -10.22
CA ILE A 142 -4.69 -14.43 -10.50
C ILE A 142 -4.74 -14.28 -12.02
N LYS A 143 -5.96 -14.20 -12.58
CA LYS A 143 -6.14 -13.81 -13.98
C LYS A 143 -5.46 -12.46 -14.21
N LYS A 144 -4.77 -12.29 -15.34
CA LYS A 144 -4.29 -10.94 -15.73
C LYS A 144 -5.50 -10.02 -15.69
N SER A 145 -5.40 -8.93 -14.91
CA SER A 145 -6.49 -7.96 -14.78
C SER A 145 -6.88 -7.44 -16.16
N ASP A 146 -8.16 -7.17 -16.34
CA ASP A 146 -8.65 -6.53 -17.57
C ASP A 146 -7.89 -5.25 -17.81
N LYS A 147 -7.61 -4.95 -19.08
CA LYS A 147 -6.96 -3.70 -19.47
C LYS A 147 -8.05 -2.69 -19.75
N VAL A 148 -7.94 -1.49 -19.17
CA VAL A 148 -8.86 -0.38 -19.45
C VAL A 148 -8.22 0.59 -20.44
N ALA A 149 -9.03 1.42 -21.10
CA ALA A 149 -8.51 2.49 -21.95
C ALA A 149 -7.77 3.54 -21.10
N CYS A 150 -6.67 4.06 -21.62
CA CYS A 150 -5.93 5.14 -20.97
C CYS A 150 -6.72 6.45 -21.04
N LYS A 151 -6.91 7.12 -19.89
CA LYS A 151 -7.56 8.43 -19.79
C LYS A 151 -6.67 9.63 -20.16
N GLY A 152 -5.43 9.39 -20.59
CA GLY A 152 -4.47 10.46 -20.92
C GLY A 152 -4.71 11.09 -22.29
N ILE A 153 -4.28 12.35 -22.45
CA ILE A 153 -4.32 13.10 -23.72
C ILE A 153 -2.90 13.19 -24.27
N THR A 154 -2.74 12.93 -25.58
CA THR A 154 -1.44 13.02 -26.25
C THR A 154 -1.01 14.47 -26.48
N LYS A 155 0.27 14.71 -26.84
CA LYS A 155 0.76 16.05 -27.20
C LYS A 155 0.00 16.71 -28.36
N ALA A 156 -0.67 15.90 -29.19
CA ALA A 156 -1.51 16.36 -30.29
C ALA A 156 -2.96 16.67 -29.86
N GLY A 157 -3.29 16.63 -28.56
CA GLY A 157 -4.63 16.91 -28.04
C GLY A 157 -5.64 15.76 -28.20
N THR A 158 -5.25 14.64 -28.79
CA THR A 158 -6.15 13.48 -29.00
C THR A 158 -6.10 12.47 -27.85
N PRO A 159 -7.20 11.72 -27.58
CA PRO A 159 -7.23 10.69 -26.54
C PRO A 159 -6.19 9.59 -26.77
N CYS A 160 -5.58 9.13 -25.69
CA CYS A 160 -4.59 8.07 -25.77
C CYS A 160 -5.22 6.72 -26.16
N LYS A 161 -4.75 6.14 -27.27
CA LYS A 161 -5.19 4.81 -27.73
C LYS A 161 -4.56 3.64 -26.97
N LYS A 162 -3.67 3.90 -25.99
CA LYS A 162 -3.01 2.84 -25.22
C LYS A 162 -3.91 2.34 -24.10
N THR A 163 -3.62 1.14 -23.63
CA THR A 163 -4.27 0.57 -22.45
C THR A 163 -3.55 0.95 -21.16
N ALA A 164 -4.31 0.98 -20.07
CA ALA A 164 -3.86 1.21 -18.71
C ALA A 164 -4.29 0.06 -17.80
N THR A 165 -3.71 0.00 -16.60
CA THR A 165 -4.24 -0.89 -15.58
C THR A 165 -5.55 -0.31 -15.01
N PRO A 166 -6.47 -1.14 -14.51
CA PRO A 166 -7.73 -0.66 -13.92
C PRO A 166 -7.51 0.30 -12.77
N VAL A 167 -6.39 0.17 -12.05
CA VAL A 167 -6.07 1.03 -10.90
C VAL A 167 -5.51 2.37 -11.34
N GLU A 168 -4.55 2.37 -12.27
CA GLU A 168 -3.84 3.59 -12.61
C GLU A 168 -4.59 4.44 -13.63
N HIS A 169 -5.47 3.83 -14.45
CA HIS A 169 -6.20 4.48 -15.56
C HIS A 169 -5.35 5.25 -16.59
N TYR A 170 -4.03 5.35 -16.39
CA TYR A 170 -3.06 5.99 -17.26
C TYR A 170 -2.01 4.98 -17.73
N CYS A 171 -1.58 5.08 -18.99
CA CYS A 171 -0.53 4.22 -19.52
C CYS A 171 0.86 4.71 -19.05
N LYS A 172 1.91 3.92 -19.29
CA LYS A 172 3.30 4.23 -18.87
C LYS A 172 3.83 5.61 -19.33
N LEU A 173 3.24 6.19 -20.39
CA LEU A 173 3.63 7.52 -20.89
C LEU A 173 2.85 8.67 -20.23
N HIS A 174 1.69 8.38 -19.67
CA HIS A 174 0.80 9.38 -19.04
C HIS A 174 0.77 9.28 -17.51
N ARG A 175 1.28 8.18 -16.94
CA ARG A 175 1.57 8.05 -15.52
C ARG A 175 2.78 8.93 -15.20
N LYS A 176 2.53 10.12 -14.62
CA LYS A 176 3.56 10.98 -14.03
C LYS A 176 4.22 10.29 -12.84
#